data_AF-A0A932E0Y5-F1
#
_entry.id   AF-A0A932E0Y5-F1
#
_cell.length_a   1.000
_cell.length_b   1.000
_cell.length_c   1.000
_cell.angle_alpha   90.00
_cell.angle_beta   90.00
_cell.angle_gamma   90.00
#
_symmetry.space_group_name_H-M   'P 1'
#
loop_
_entity.id
_entity.type
_entity.pdbx_description
1 polymer ?
#
loop_
_entity_poly.entity_id
_entity_poly.type
_entity_poly.pdbx_seq_one_letter_code
_entity_poly.pdbx_strand_id
1 'polypeptide(L)'
;MWVVLNNRSLQIERELMHRLYGRTAFCDYRLAKTGELWNPDLGKWAEAMGARATKVQTAAAFAPALRRALEGRAPHVIDVDVSLEVEGYRSIWYSYPRNFFETWAPGPLEKPA
;
A
#
# COMPACT_ATOMS: atom_id res chain seq x y z
N MET A 1 5.64 -8.14 -16.00
CA MET A 1 5.65 -8.68 -14.63
C MET A 1 5.26 -7.57 -13.69
N TRP A 2 4.31 -7.82 -12.79
CA TRP A 2 3.83 -6.85 -11.81
C TRP A 2 3.98 -7.43 -10.42
N VAL A 3 4.49 -6.62 -9.49
CA VAL A 3 4.52 -6.93 -8.06
C VAL A 3 3.57 -5.97 -7.38
N VAL A 4 2.52 -6.51 -6.74
CA VAL A 4 1.54 -5.71 -6.01
C VAL A 4 1.80 -5.89 -4.52
N LEU A 5 2.20 -4.82 -3.86
CA LEU A 5 2.35 -4.77 -2.41
C LEU A 5 0.97 -4.50 -1.80
N ASN A 6 0.30 -5.57 -1.38
CA ASN A 6 -1.11 -5.59 -1.04
C ASN A 6 -1.32 -5.51 0.47
N ASN A 7 -1.61 -4.30 0.95
CA ASN A 7 -1.96 -4.02 2.35
C ASN A 7 -3.46 -3.77 2.57
N ARG A 8 -4.29 -3.79 1.52
CA ARG A 8 -5.74 -3.50 1.60
C ARG A 8 -6.05 -2.09 2.14
N SER A 9 -5.20 -1.10 1.86
CA SER A 9 -5.43 0.29 2.27
C SER A 9 -4.78 1.29 1.32
N LEU A 10 -5.27 2.53 1.34
CA LEU A 10 -4.62 3.70 0.78
C LEU A 10 -3.52 4.18 1.75
N GLN A 11 -2.46 3.39 1.88
CA GLN A 11 -1.50 3.49 2.99
C GLN A 11 -0.84 4.87 3.13
N ILE A 12 -0.55 5.53 2.02
CA ILE A 12 0.12 6.84 2.03
C ILE A 12 -0.75 7.92 2.68
N GLU A 13 -2.06 7.90 2.42
CA GLU A 13 -3.02 8.79 3.05
C GLU A 13 -3.29 8.34 4.49
N ARG A 14 -3.38 7.03 4.74
CA ARG A 14 -3.56 6.47 6.09
C ARG A 14 -2.48 6.99 7.05
N GLU A 15 -1.22 6.89 6.64
CA GLU A 15 -0.06 7.33 7.44
C GLU A 15 -0.07 8.86 7.64
N LEU A 16 -0.33 9.62 6.57
CA LEU A 16 -0.44 11.08 6.63
C LEU A 16 -1.55 11.52 7.58
N MET A 17 -2.76 10.98 7.44
CA MET A 17 -3.90 11.32 8.27
C MET A 17 -3.65 10.97 9.74
N HIS A 18 -3.04 9.82 10.00
CA HIS A 18 -2.69 9.44 11.37
C HIS A 18 -1.68 10.42 11.98
N ARG A 19 -0.64 10.82 11.24
CA ARG A 19 0.37 11.79 11.71
C ARG A 19 -0.21 13.20 11.90
N LEU A 20 -1.07 13.69 11.01
CA LEU A 20 -1.63 15.04 11.09
C LEU A 20 -2.83 15.17 12.02
N TYR A 21 -3.68 14.14 12.09
CA TYR A 21 -4.99 14.21 12.73
C TYR A 21 -5.17 13.19 13.87
N GLY A 22 -4.23 12.28 14.10
CA GLY A 22 -4.33 11.21 15.09
C GLY A 22 -5.36 10.12 14.73
N ARG A 23 -5.99 10.21 13.55
CA ARG A 23 -7.07 9.32 13.10
C ARG A 23 -7.06 9.18 11.58
N THR A 24 -7.70 8.14 11.08
CA THR A 24 -7.83 7.88 9.64
C THR A 24 -9.31 7.92 9.23
N ALA A 25 -9.59 8.20 7.97
CA ALA A 25 -10.93 8.04 7.41
C ALA A 25 -10.83 7.48 5.98
N PHE A 26 -11.68 6.53 5.63
CA PHE A 26 -11.83 5.98 4.27
C PHE A 26 -10.55 5.44 3.60
N CYS A 27 -9.49 5.14 4.37
CA CYS A 27 -8.24 4.61 3.83
C CYS A 27 -8.24 3.08 3.74
N ASP A 28 -8.86 2.40 4.69
CA ASP A 28 -8.88 0.94 4.74
C ASP A 28 -10.00 0.36 3.88
N TYR A 29 -9.66 -0.63 3.06
CA TYR A 29 -10.64 -1.37 2.27
C TYR A 29 -11.23 -2.45 3.16
N ARG A 30 -12.49 -2.30 3.54
CA ARG A 30 -13.18 -3.23 4.43
C ARG A 30 -14.53 -3.64 3.88
N LEU A 31 -14.92 -4.90 4.13
CA LEU A 31 -16.27 -5.36 3.83
C LEU A 31 -17.27 -4.67 4.76
N ALA A 32 -18.30 -4.03 4.20
CA ALA A 32 -19.31 -3.31 5.00
C ALA A 32 -20.05 -4.22 6.00
N LYS A 33 -20.20 -5.51 5.68
CA LYS A 33 -20.91 -6.49 6.53
C LYS A 33 -20.07 -6.99 7.70
N THR A 34 -18.77 -7.22 7.49
CA THR A 34 -17.91 -7.90 8.49
C THR A 34 -16.85 -6.98 9.09
N GLY A 35 -16.54 -5.84 8.46
CA GLY A 35 -15.45 -4.95 8.85
C GLY A 35 -14.05 -5.50 8.56
N GLU A 36 -13.95 -6.71 8.01
CA GLU A 36 -12.68 -7.35 7.68
C GLU A 36 -11.99 -6.63 6.51
N LEU A 37 -10.66 -6.58 6.56
CA LEU A 37 -9.86 -6.03 5.47
C LEU A 37 -10.05 -6.85 4.20
N TRP A 38 -10.21 -6.16 3.08
CA TRP A 38 -10.61 -6.77 1.83
C TRP A 38 -9.90 -6.18 0.63
N ASN A 39 -9.57 -7.04 -0.33
CA ASN A 39 -9.20 -6.68 -1.69
C ASN A 39 -9.81 -7.74 -2.61
N PRO A 40 -9.99 -7.47 -3.91
CA PRO A 40 -10.30 -8.52 -4.85
C PRO A 40 -9.12 -9.50 -4.93
N ASP A 41 -9.40 -10.73 -5.36
CA ASP A 41 -8.35 -11.70 -5.65
C ASP A 41 -7.62 -11.28 -6.94
N LEU A 42 -6.49 -10.60 -6.75
CA LEU A 42 -5.65 -10.09 -7.84
C LEU A 42 -5.06 -11.22 -8.68
N GLY A 43 -4.87 -12.40 -8.09
CA GLY A 43 -4.38 -13.57 -8.79
C GLY A 43 -5.42 -14.10 -9.77
N LYS A 44 -6.67 -14.28 -9.31
CA LYS A 44 -7.79 -14.68 -10.16
C LYS A 44 -8.07 -13.66 -11.25
N TRP A 45 -7.93 -12.37 -10.95
CA TRP A 45 -8.07 -11.32 -11.96
C TRP A 45 -6.97 -11.41 -13.02
N ALA A 46 -5.71 -11.64 -12.63
CA ALA A 46 -4.60 -11.84 -13.55
C ALA A 46 -4.81 -13.08 -14.44
N GLU A 47 -5.23 -14.20 -13.85
CA GLU A 47 -5.56 -15.45 -14.56
C GLU A 47 -6.65 -15.24 -15.61
N ALA A 48 -7.73 -14.52 -15.26
CA ALA A 48 -8.81 -14.20 -16.19
C ALA A 48 -8.34 -13.34 -17.38
N MET A 49 -7.27 -12.56 -17.21
CA MET A 49 -6.63 -11.75 -18.25
C MET A 49 -5.53 -12.51 -19.01
N GLY A 50 -5.37 -13.82 -18.77
CA GLY A 50 -4.36 -14.66 -19.43
C GLY A 50 -2.95 -14.54 -18.85
N ALA A 51 -2.77 -13.88 -17.71
CA ALA A 51 -1.52 -13.80 -17.00
C ALA A 51 -1.38 -14.92 -15.95
N ARG A 52 -0.14 -15.21 -15.55
CA ARG A 52 0.15 -16.08 -14.41
C ARG A 52 0.02 -15.29 -13.11
N ALA A 53 -0.28 -15.98 -12.01
CA ALA A 53 -0.39 -15.37 -10.69
C ALA A 53 0.45 -16.12 -9.65
N THR A 54 0.96 -15.42 -8.66
CA THR A 54 1.54 -16.03 -7.46
C THR A 54 1.19 -15.18 -6.24
N LYS A 55 0.60 -15.80 -5.24
CA LYS A 55 0.38 -15.19 -3.93
C LYS A 55 1.59 -15.41 -3.04
N VAL A 56 2.06 -14.36 -2.38
CA VAL A 56 3.15 -14.38 -1.41
C VAL A 56 2.62 -13.86 -0.08
N GLN A 57 2.64 -14.71 0.94
CA GLN A 57 2.11 -14.37 2.27
C GLN A 57 3.21 -14.17 3.32
N THR A 58 4.45 -14.52 2.98
CA THR A 58 5.61 -14.41 3.88
C THR A 58 6.77 -13.74 3.17
N ALA A 59 7.54 -12.93 3.91
CA ALA A 59 8.69 -12.22 3.37
C ALA A 59 9.73 -13.16 2.73
N ALA A 60 9.97 -14.32 3.36
CA ALA A 60 10.92 -15.33 2.87
C ALA A 60 10.51 -15.94 1.51
N ALA A 61 9.21 -16.00 1.22
CA ALA A 61 8.72 -16.54 -0.04
C ALA A 61 8.82 -15.57 -1.22
N PHE A 62 9.03 -14.27 -0.96
CA PHE A 62 9.06 -13.24 -2.00
C PHE A 62 10.21 -13.43 -2.99
N ALA A 63 11.45 -13.49 -2.51
CA ALA A 63 12.62 -13.57 -3.38
C ALA A 63 12.60 -14.83 -4.31
N PRO A 64 12.25 -16.04 -3.81
CA PRO A 64 12.06 -17.19 -4.68
C PRO A 64 10.92 -17.02 -5.71
N ALA A 65 9.79 -16.43 -5.32
CA ALA A 65 8.66 -16.21 -6.23
C ALA A 65 9.02 -15.22 -7.35
N LEU A 66 9.74 -14.15 -7.01
CA LEU A 66 10.20 -13.15 -7.96
C LEU A 66 11.14 -13.75 -9.00
N ARG A 67 12.10 -14.58 -8.58
CA ARG A 67 13.02 -15.27 -9.50
C ARG A 67 12.27 -16.17 -10.49
N ARG A 68 11.34 -17.01 -9.99
CA ARG A 68 10.52 -17.88 -10.85
C ARG A 68 9.69 -17.09 -11.86
N ALA A 69 9.10 -15.97 -11.45
CA ALA A 69 8.31 -15.12 -12.34
C ALA A 69 9.16 -14.49 -13.46
N LEU A 70 10.38 -14.05 -13.14
CA LEU A 70 11.34 -13.51 -14.11
C LEU A 70 11.79 -14.57 -15.12
N GLU A 71 12.15 -15.77 -14.63
CA GLU A 71 12.56 -16.91 -15.47
C GLU A 71 11.42 -17.39 -16.39
N GLY A 72 10.18 -17.28 -15.94
CA GLY A 72 8.99 -17.73 -16.67
C GLY A 72 8.68 -16.97 -17.96
N ARG A 73 9.27 -15.78 -18.18
CA ARG A 73 9.15 -14.96 -19.40
C ARG A 73 7.72 -14.79 -19.93
N ALA A 74 6.75 -14.66 -19.03
CA ALA A 74 5.34 -14.48 -19.35
C ALA A 74 4.74 -13.34 -18.50
N PRO A 75 3.60 -12.75 -18.92
CA PRO A 75 2.82 -11.88 -18.05
C PRO A 75 2.53 -12.57 -16.72
N HIS A 76 2.95 -11.96 -15.60
CA HIS A 76 2.88 -12.55 -14.27
C HIS A 76 2.59 -11.47 -13.23
N VAL A 77 1.59 -11.69 -12.38
CA VAL A 77 1.27 -10.86 -11.21
C VAL A 77 1.70 -11.59 -9.94
N ILE A 78 2.54 -10.94 -9.13
CA ILE A 78 2.89 -11.40 -7.79
C ILE A 78 2.13 -10.52 -6.79
N ASP A 79 1.13 -11.10 -6.14
CA ASP A 79 0.37 -10.45 -5.07
C ASP A 79 1.05 -10.74 -3.73
N VAL A 80 1.64 -9.72 -3.11
CA VAL A 80 2.43 -9.83 -1.89
C VAL A 80 1.65 -9.22 -0.74
N ASP A 81 1.26 -10.02 0.24
CA ASP A 81 0.68 -9.47 1.47
C ASP A 81 1.74 -8.65 2.22
N VAL A 82 1.41 -7.39 2.51
CA VAL A 82 2.24 -6.48 3.31
C VAL A 82 1.45 -5.92 4.47
N SER A 83 2.13 -5.69 5.59
CA SER A 83 1.50 -5.22 6.82
C SER A 83 1.06 -3.75 6.71
N LEU A 84 -0.08 -3.42 7.32
CA LEU A 84 -0.54 -2.04 7.53
C LEU A 84 0.16 -1.35 8.71
N GLU A 85 0.72 -2.15 9.62
CA GLU A 85 1.28 -1.67 10.88
C GLU A 85 2.79 -1.37 10.77
N VAL A 86 3.42 -1.76 9.66
CA VAL A 86 4.80 -1.39 9.40
C VAL A 86 4.83 0.03 8.85
N GLU A 87 5.48 0.93 9.59
CA GLU A 87 5.63 2.32 9.19
C GLU A 87 6.38 2.43 7.86
N GLY A 88 5.85 3.26 6.95
CA GLY A 88 6.52 3.55 5.71
C GLY A 88 7.82 4.31 5.97
N TYR A 89 8.83 4.11 5.13
CA TYR A 89 10.09 4.87 5.17
C TYR A 89 9.89 6.38 4.86
N ARG A 90 8.66 6.83 4.57
CA ARG A 90 8.41 8.18 4.07
C ARG A 90 8.49 9.20 5.20
N SER A 91 9.51 10.04 5.15
CA SER A 91 9.56 11.30 5.88
C SER A 91 8.54 12.26 5.24
N ILE A 92 7.47 12.61 5.95
CA ILE A 92 6.65 13.77 5.56
C ILE A 92 7.26 14.96 6.29
N TRP A 93 8.07 15.71 5.56
CA TRP A 93 8.93 16.77 6.09
C TRP A 93 8.35 18.17 5.86
N TYR A 94 7.13 18.28 5.30
CA TYR A 94 6.47 19.54 4.96
C TYR A 94 5.05 19.61 5.55
N SER A 95 4.61 20.81 5.91
CA SER A 95 3.26 21.05 6.46
C SER A 95 2.23 21.13 5.34
N TYR A 96 1.06 20.51 5.53
CA TYR A 96 -0.14 20.91 4.81
C TYR A 96 -0.82 22.04 5.59
N PRO A 97 -1.28 23.12 4.92
CA PRO A 97 -1.99 24.19 5.60
C PRO A 97 -3.21 23.62 6.33
N ARG A 98 -3.36 23.98 7.61
CA ARG A 98 -4.48 23.54 8.45
C ARG A 98 -5.75 24.36 8.20
N ASN A 99 -5.58 25.53 7.58
CA ASN A 99 -6.65 26.44 7.21
C ASN A 99 -6.85 26.40 5.69
N PHE A 100 -8.09 26.26 5.24
CA PHE A 100 -8.44 26.25 3.81
C PHE A 100 -8.01 27.52 3.07
N PHE A 101 -7.94 28.66 3.77
CA PHE A 101 -7.55 29.95 3.19
C PHE A 101 -6.02 30.16 3.13
N GLU A 102 -5.23 29.23 3.65
CA GLU A 102 -3.77 29.29 3.60
C GLU A 102 -3.25 28.48 2.40
N THR A 103 -2.36 29.07 1.61
CA THR A 103 -1.65 28.36 0.55
C THR A 103 -0.48 27.57 1.13
N TRP A 104 -0.15 26.43 0.52
CA TRP A 104 1.02 25.66 0.88
C TRP A 104 2.31 26.50 0.75
N ALA A 105 3.15 26.46 1.78
CA ALA A 105 4.47 27.08 1.78
C ALA A 105 5.56 25.99 1.70
N PRO A 106 6.49 26.07 0.73
CA PRO A 106 7.61 25.13 0.65
C PRO A 106 8.57 25.30 1.83
N GLY A 107 9.03 24.18 2.41
CA GLY A 107 10.10 24.19 3.41
C GLY A 107 10.01 23.02 4.40
N PRO A 108 11.13 22.66 5.06
CA PRO A 108 11.10 21.70 6.16
C PRO A 108 10.28 22.25 7.33
N LEU A 109 9.56 21.37 8.02
CA LEU A 109 8.99 21.69 9.33
C LEU A 109 10.12 22.07 10.30
N GLU A 110 9.95 23.17 11.04
CA GLU A 110 10.81 23.42 12.21
C GLU A 110 10.70 22.20 13.13
N LYS A 111 11.85 21.64 13.53
CA LYS A 111 11.87 20.52 14.47
C LYS A 111 11.13 20.96 15.74
N PRO A 112 10.18 20.15 16.26
CA PRO A 112 9.64 20.43 17.58
C PRO A 112 10.78 20.47 18.59
N ALA A 113 10.76 21.49 19.46
CA ALA A 113 11.66 21.61 20.61
C ALA A 113 11.44 20.49 21.62
#